data_AF-A0A536ERU1-F1
#
_entry.id   AF-A0A536ERU1-F1
#
_cell.length_a   1.000
_cell.length_b   1.000
_cell.length_c   1.000
_cell.angle_alpha   90.00
_cell.angle_beta   90.00
_cell.angle_gamma   90.00
#
_symmetry.space_group_name_H-M   'P 1'
#
loop_
_entity.id
_entity.type
_entity.pdbx_description
1 polymer ?
#
loop_
_entity_poly.entity_id
_entity_poly.type
_entity_poly.pdbx_seq_one_letter_code
_entity_poly.pdbx_strand_id
1 'polypeptide(L)'
;MAPISVAFDMTFANRNRGGSGAYARSLLATLSKQGQIVPTVISGPEKSNFALTTRWLLRGAHDALAPKPPDILHCPSFVMPWAVRVPMVVTVHDAASRRFPGDHPLEWRVYVDAFMPRRLRAATRVITGSEFGRR
;
A
#
# COMPACT_ATOMS: atom_id res chain seq x y z
N MET A 1 0.71 19.03 -19.35
CA MET A 1 -0.17 17.94 -18.88
C MET A 1 -0.91 18.42 -17.65
N ALA A 2 -2.20 18.08 -17.51
CA ALA A 2 -2.91 18.32 -16.24
C ALA A 2 -2.28 17.45 -15.12
N PRO A 3 -2.23 17.94 -13.88
CA PRO A 3 -1.71 17.14 -12.75
C PRO A 3 -2.55 15.88 -12.54
N ILE A 4 -1.89 14.75 -12.28
CA ILE A 4 -2.54 13.45 -12.09
C ILE A 4 -3.02 13.34 -10.64
N SER A 5 -4.26 12.93 -10.41
CA SER A 5 -4.76 12.69 -9.05
C SER A 5 -4.29 11.33 -8.52
N VAL A 6 -3.63 11.34 -7.36
CA VAL A 6 -3.04 10.13 -6.77
C VAL A 6 -3.47 10.00 -5.32
N ALA A 7 -4.21 8.95 -4.99
CA ALA A 7 -4.47 8.59 -3.60
C ALA A 7 -3.33 7.74 -3.05
N PHE A 8 -2.96 7.96 -1.80
CA PHE A 8 -2.03 7.14 -1.04
C PHE A 8 -2.78 6.38 0.04
N ASP A 9 -2.77 5.04 -0.01
CA ASP A 9 -3.24 4.22 1.12
C ASP A 9 -2.14 4.14 2.19
N MET A 10 -2.27 4.99 3.20
CA MET A 10 -1.30 5.10 4.29
C MET A 10 -1.62 4.17 5.47
N THR A 11 -2.60 3.26 5.35
CA THR A 11 -3.07 2.41 6.47
C THR A 11 -1.92 1.67 7.16
N PHE A 12 -1.06 0.99 6.38
CA PHE A 12 0.05 0.21 6.94
C PHE A 12 1.30 1.06 7.16
N ALA A 13 1.54 2.05 6.31
CA ALA A 13 2.66 2.98 6.47
C ALA A 13 2.55 3.81 7.76
N ASN A 14 1.35 4.21 8.16
CA ASN A 14 1.09 4.94 9.40
C ASN A 14 1.28 4.06 10.65
N ARG A 15 1.03 2.76 10.54
CA ARG A 15 1.28 1.79 11.62
C ARG A 15 2.78 1.47 11.77
N ASN A 16 3.58 1.68 10.73
CA ASN A 16 5.02 1.39 10.76
C ASN A 16 5.88 2.62 11.12
N ARG A 17 6.61 2.52 12.23
CA ARG A 17 7.60 3.53 12.65
C ARG A 17 8.98 3.32 12.00
N GLY A 18 9.21 2.15 11.38
CA GLY A 18 10.45 1.82 10.68
C GLY A 18 10.52 2.37 9.24
N GLY A 19 11.45 1.80 8.48
CA GLY A 19 11.85 2.30 7.15
C GLY A 19 10.73 2.48 6.14
N SER A 20 9.80 1.52 6.00
CA SER A 20 8.72 1.66 5.01
C SER A 20 7.74 2.79 5.33
N GLY A 21 7.47 3.04 6.62
CA GLY A 21 6.68 4.19 7.04
C GLY A 21 7.40 5.50 6.78
N ALA A 22 8.71 5.58 7.09
CA ALA A 22 9.52 6.76 6.82
C ALA A 22 9.56 7.06 5.31
N TYR A 23 9.81 6.05 4.49
CA TYR A 23 9.76 6.14 3.03
C TYR A 23 8.43 6.70 2.52
N ALA A 24 7.30 6.13 2.96
CA ALA A 24 5.98 6.55 2.50
C ALA A 24 5.69 8.02 2.82
N ARG A 25 6.01 8.46 4.04
CA ARG A 25 5.81 9.84 4.48
C ARG A 25 6.70 10.82 3.71
N SER A 26 7.99 10.49 3.54
CA SER A 26 8.92 11.32 2.77
C SER A 26 8.55 11.42 1.30
N LEU A 27 8.11 10.30 0.69
CA LEU A 27 7.66 10.27 -0.69
C LEU A 27 6.44 11.18 -0.90
N LEU A 28 5.41 11.01 -0.08
CA LEU A 28 4.20 11.84 -0.14
C LEU A 28 4.53 13.32 0.07
N ALA A 29 5.37 13.65 1.06
CA ALA A 29 5.74 15.02 1.35
C ALA A 29 6.50 15.68 0.18
N THR A 30 7.37 14.94 -0.49
CA THR A 30 8.13 15.45 -1.64
C THR A 30 7.25 15.58 -2.88
N LEU A 31 6.45 14.56 -3.23
CA LEU A 31 5.59 14.60 -4.41
C LEU A 31 4.51 15.69 -4.31
N SER A 32 3.98 15.92 -3.09
CA SER A 32 3.03 17.01 -2.84
C SER A 32 3.60 18.39 -3.18
N LYS A 33 4.91 18.58 -3.07
CA LYS A 33 5.58 19.87 -3.32
C LYS A 33 5.93 20.09 -4.79
N GLN A 34 6.00 19.04 -5.60
CA GLN A 34 6.45 19.13 -7.00
C GLN A 34 5.35 19.61 -7.96
N GLY A 35 4.07 19.59 -7.55
CA GLY A 35 2.94 20.06 -8.36
C GLY A 35 2.58 19.18 -9.56
N GLN A 36 3.24 18.03 -9.75
CA GLN A 36 2.93 17.08 -10.84
C GLN A 36 1.72 16.20 -10.53
N ILE A 37 1.38 16.05 -9.24
CA ILE A 37 0.25 15.25 -8.78
C ILE A 37 -0.68 16.08 -7.90
N VAL A 38 -1.95 15.66 -7.82
CA VAL A 38 -2.91 16.08 -6.80
C VAL A 38 -3.02 14.96 -5.76
N PRO A 39 -2.28 15.02 -4.65
CA PRO A 39 -2.24 13.94 -3.69
C PRO A 39 -3.48 13.95 -2.80
N THR A 40 -4.04 12.78 -2.54
CA THR A 40 -5.01 12.54 -1.46
C THR A 40 -4.51 11.41 -0.57
N VAL A 41 -4.88 11.44 0.71
CA VAL A 41 -4.52 10.37 1.65
C VAL A 41 -5.79 9.67 2.09
N ILE A 42 -5.77 8.34 2.03
CA ILE A 42 -6.76 7.50 2.69
C ILE A 42 -6.06 6.61 3.71
N SER A 43 -6.79 6.25 4.76
CA SER A 43 -6.29 5.31 5.75
C SER A 43 -7.45 4.61 6.45
N GLY A 44 -7.27 3.31 6.66
CA GLY A 44 -8.12 2.51 7.52
C GLY A 44 -7.76 2.67 9.00
N PRO A 45 -8.02 1.64 9.82
CA PRO A 45 -7.83 1.72 11.27
C PRO A 45 -6.40 2.11 11.65
N GLU A 46 -6.25 2.98 12.65
CA GLU A 46 -4.93 3.46 13.09
C GLU A 46 -4.10 2.38 13.78
N LYS A 47 -4.76 1.44 14.47
CA LYS A 47 -4.14 0.33 15.20
C LYS A 47 -4.39 -0.99 14.49
N SER A 48 -3.53 -1.97 14.77
CA SER A 48 -3.74 -3.34 14.31
C SER A 48 -5.02 -3.91 14.92
N ASN A 49 -5.99 -4.20 14.07
CA ASN A 49 -7.24 -4.87 14.42
C ASN A 49 -7.67 -5.70 13.22
N PHE A 50 -7.73 -7.02 13.38
CA PHE A 50 -8.00 -7.94 12.28
C PHE A 50 -9.34 -7.67 11.61
N ALA A 51 -10.44 -7.55 12.38
CA ALA A 51 -11.77 -7.34 11.83
C ALA A 51 -11.88 -6.02 11.06
N LEU A 52 -11.41 -4.93 11.65
CA LEU A 52 -11.48 -3.61 11.01
C LEU A 52 -10.51 -3.49 9.82
N THR A 53 -9.34 -4.13 9.89
CA THR A 53 -8.38 -4.16 8.77
C THR A 53 -8.95 -4.99 7.62
N THR A 54 -9.54 -6.15 7.90
CA THR A 54 -10.21 -6.96 6.89
C THR A 54 -11.37 -6.20 6.25
N ARG A 55 -12.19 -5.49 7.03
CA ARG A 55 -13.25 -4.61 6.50
C ARG A 55 -12.68 -3.52 5.59
N TRP A 56 -11.58 -2.88 6.00
CA TRP A 56 -10.89 -1.88 5.18
C TRP A 56 -10.42 -2.44 3.84
N LEU A 57 -9.73 -3.58 3.87
CA LEU A 57 -9.21 -4.25 2.68
C LEU A 57 -10.33 -4.73 1.75
N LEU A 58 -11.40 -5.31 2.31
CA LEU A 58 -12.51 -5.83 1.52
C LEU A 58 -13.31 -4.72 0.85
N ARG A 59 -13.55 -3.60 1.53
CA ARG A 59 -14.49 -2.59 1.03
C ARG A 59 -14.22 -1.16 1.51
N GLY A 60 -13.69 -0.96 2.72
CA GLY A 60 -13.54 0.38 3.30
C GLY A 60 -12.70 1.35 2.44
N ALA A 61 -11.61 0.87 1.83
CA ALA A 61 -10.81 1.72 0.93
C ALA A 61 -11.58 2.11 -0.35
N HIS A 62 -12.40 1.20 -0.90
CA HIS A 62 -13.25 1.50 -2.05
C HIS A 62 -14.26 2.60 -1.68
N ASP A 63 -14.94 2.45 -0.54
CA ASP A 63 -15.96 3.42 -0.12
C ASP A 63 -15.35 4.79 0.21
N ALA A 64 -14.13 4.83 0.74
CA ALA A 64 -13.39 6.08 0.97
C ALA A 64 -13.04 6.82 -0.33
N LEU A 65 -12.81 6.08 -1.43
CA LEU A 65 -12.46 6.64 -2.74
C LEU A 65 -13.68 6.90 -3.63
N ALA A 66 -14.81 6.23 -3.40
CA ALA A 66 -15.99 6.29 -4.26
C ALA A 66 -16.54 7.71 -4.53
N PRO A 67 -16.56 8.65 -3.56
CA PRO A 67 -17.04 10.01 -3.83
C PRO A 67 -16.18 10.80 -4.82
N LYS A 68 -14.88 10.49 -4.88
CA LYS A 68 -13.92 11.14 -5.78
C LYS A 68 -12.79 10.15 -6.13
N PRO A 69 -13.03 9.26 -7.10
CA PRO A 69 -12.03 8.28 -7.49
C PRO A 69 -10.77 8.98 -8.05
N PRO A 70 -9.57 8.62 -7.59
CA PRO A 70 -8.33 9.15 -8.14
C PRO A 70 -7.98 8.46 -9.45
N ASP A 71 -7.06 9.04 -10.23
CA ASP A 71 -6.52 8.38 -11.43
C ASP A 71 -5.69 7.14 -11.04
N ILE A 72 -5.00 7.20 -9.89
CA ILE A 72 -4.14 6.13 -9.38
C ILE A 72 -4.29 5.99 -7.86
N LEU A 73 -4.27 4.74 -7.37
CA LEU A 73 -4.02 4.44 -5.96
C LEU A 73 -2.59 3.92 -5.78
N HIS A 74 -1.79 4.59 -4.94
CA HIS A 74 -0.48 4.09 -4.51
C HIS A 74 -0.57 3.51 -3.10
N CYS A 75 -0.23 2.23 -2.96
CA CYS A 75 0.02 1.58 -1.67
C CYS A 75 1.54 1.55 -1.41
N PRO A 76 2.13 2.50 -0.64
CA PRO A 76 3.56 2.51 -0.32
C PRO A 76 3.95 1.44 0.72
N SER A 77 3.08 0.44 0.91
CA SER A 77 3.31 -0.77 1.68
C SER A 77 2.75 -1.92 0.85
N PHE A 78 3.32 -3.12 0.98
CA PHE A 78 3.01 -4.29 0.14
C PHE A 78 1.58 -4.84 0.29
N VAL A 79 0.74 -4.20 1.11
CA VAL A 79 -0.66 -4.57 1.32
C VAL A 79 -1.57 -3.64 0.53
N MET A 80 -2.46 -4.23 -0.27
CA MET A 80 -3.39 -3.52 -1.15
C MET A 80 -4.84 -3.85 -0.79
N PRO A 81 -5.78 -2.88 -0.87
CA PRO A 81 -7.20 -3.15 -0.78
C PRO A 81 -7.70 -3.97 -1.98
N TRP A 82 -8.80 -4.70 -1.80
CA TRP A 82 -9.25 -5.74 -2.71
C TRP A 82 -10.34 -5.30 -3.69
N ALA A 83 -11.23 -4.41 -3.27
CA ALA A 83 -12.36 -3.94 -4.07
C ALA A 83 -12.13 -2.62 -4.80
N VAL A 84 -10.92 -2.05 -4.74
CA VAL A 84 -10.60 -0.81 -5.46
C VAL A 84 -10.44 -1.10 -6.96
N ARG A 85 -11.05 -0.26 -7.80
CA ARG A 85 -11.11 -0.44 -9.27
C ARG A 85 -10.17 0.48 -10.07
N VAL A 86 -9.57 1.48 -9.42
CA VAL A 86 -8.60 2.37 -10.08
C VAL A 86 -7.26 1.65 -10.24
N PRO A 87 -6.42 2.02 -11.24
CA PRO A 87 -5.06 1.51 -11.37
C PRO A 87 -4.28 1.59 -10.05
N MET A 88 -3.64 0.49 -9.67
CA MET A 88 -2.92 0.41 -8.41
C MET A 88 -1.42 0.28 -8.63
N VAL A 89 -0.66 1.15 -7.97
CA VAL A 89 0.78 1.05 -7.81
C VAL A 89 1.06 0.56 -6.40
N VAL A 90 1.92 -0.44 -6.23
CA VAL A 90 2.31 -0.96 -4.91
C VAL A 90 3.80 -0.94 -4.74
N THR A 91 4.29 -0.54 -3.57
CA THR A 91 5.69 -0.63 -3.21
C THR A 91 5.93 -1.83 -2.30
N VAL A 92 6.88 -2.68 -2.68
CA VAL A 92 7.35 -3.82 -1.90
C VAL A 92 8.80 -3.55 -1.50
N HIS A 93 9.03 -3.42 -0.19
CA HIS A 93 10.37 -3.17 0.34
C HIS A 93 11.18 -4.45 0.49
N ASP A 94 10.54 -5.51 0.97
CA ASP A 94 11.12 -6.83 1.16
C ASP A 94 10.00 -7.89 1.23
N ALA A 95 10.41 -9.14 1.25
CA ALA A 95 9.57 -10.28 1.61
C ALA A 95 10.23 -11.05 2.77
N ALA A 96 10.67 -10.31 3.81
CA ALA A 96 11.49 -10.86 4.88
C ALA A 96 10.84 -12.05 5.59
N SER A 97 9.51 -12.08 5.70
CA SER A 97 8.77 -13.22 6.28
C SER A 97 8.96 -14.54 5.53
N ARG A 98 9.37 -14.53 4.25
CA ARG A 98 9.71 -15.74 3.49
C ARG A 98 11.10 -16.26 3.81
N ARG A 99 12.04 -15.37 4.15
CA ARG A 99 13.43 -15.71 4.47
C ARG A 99 13.62 -16.02 5.96
N PHE A 100 12.93 -15.27 6.80
CA PHE A 100 13.02 -15.33 8.26
C PHE A 100 11.62 -15.50 8.88
N PRO A 101 10.93 -16.63 8.62
CA PRO A 101 9.56 -16.83 9.10
C PRO A 101 9.45 -16.89 10.63
N GLY A 102 10.53 -17.23 11.35
CA GLY A 102 10.55 -17.23 12.82
C GLY A 102 10.41 -15.84 13.44
N ASP A 103 10.80 -14.79 12.71
CA ASP A 103 10.84 -13.40 13.21
C ASP A 103 9.54 -12.64 12.92
N HIS A 104 8.56 -13.30 12.29
CA HIS A 104 7.34 -12.66 11.80
C HIS A 104 6.09 -13.32 12.39
N PRO A 105 5.09 -12.52 12.80
CA PRO A 105 3.79 -13.04 13.22
C PRO A 105 3.13 -13.92 12.15
N LEU A 106 2.33 -14.91 12.59
CA LEU A 106 1.69 -15.90 11.72
C LEU A 106 0.85 -15.24 10.62
N GLU A 107 0.12 -14.18 10.95
CA GLU A 107 -0.73 -13.45 10.02
C GLU A 107 0.06 -12.85 8.84
N TRP A 108 1.29 -12.37 9.08
CA TRP A 108 2.13 -11.80 8.03
C TRP A 108 2.77 -12.87 7.16
N ARG A 109 3.12 -14.01 7.75
CA ARG A 109 3.60 -15.19 7.00
C ARG A 109 2.51 -15.68 6.05
N VAL A 110 1.30 -15.89 6.58
CA VAL A 110 0.13 -16.31 5.79
C VAL A 110 -0.21 -15.28 4.72
N TYR A 111 -0.20 -13.98 5.04
CA TYR A 111 -0.46 -12.93 4.06
C TYR A 111 0.54 -12.98 2.89
N VAL A 112 1.83 -13.01 3.21
CA VAL A 112 2.92 -12.96 2.22
C VAL A 112 2.94 -14.21 1.35
N ASP A 113 2.66 -15.40 1.90
CA ASP A 113 2.69 -16.63 1.12
C ASP A 113 1.39 -16.86 0.33
N ALA A 114 0.21 -16.62 0.93
CA ALA A 114 -1.07 -17.01 0.34
C ALA A 114 -1.73 -15.88 -0.48
N PHE A 115 -1.57 -14.61 -0.10
CA PHE A 115 -2.34 -13.50 -0.66
C PHE A 115 -1.49 -12.57 -1.52
N MET A 116 -0.31 -12.18 -1.02
CA MET A 116 0.55 -11.21 -1.68
C MET A 116 0.83 -11.53 -3.16
N PRO A 117 1.16 -12.77 -3.58
CA PRO A 117 1.46 -13.05 -4.99
C PRO A 117 0.29 -12.74 -5.93
N ARG A 118 -0.94 -13.04 -5.49
CA ARG A 118 -2.16 -12.74 -6.27
C ARG A 118 -2.43 -11.24 -6.30
N ARG A 119 -2.20 -10.54 -5.19
CA ARG A 119 -2.38 -9.08 -5.12
C ARG A 119 -1.37 -8.33 -5.98
N LEU A 120 -0.10 -8.71 -5.95
CA LEU A 120 0.95 -8.10 -6.77
C LEU A 120 0.71 -8.32 -8.27
N ARG A 121 0.22 -9.50 -8.69
CA ARG A 121 -0.19 -9.74 -10.08
C ARG A 121 -1.36 -8.87 -10.54
N ALA A 122 -2.24 -8.47 -9.62
CA ALA A 122 -3.36 -7.58 -9.91
C ALA A 122 -2.97 -6.09 -9.88
N ALA A 123 -1.77 -5.74 -9.40
CA ALA A 123 -1.28 -4.37 -9.43
C ALA A 123 -0.91 -3.96 -10.87
N THR A 124 -1.19 -2.71 -11.23
CA THR A 124 -0.77 -2.14 -12.51
C THR A 124 0.74 -2.02 -12.57
N ARG A 125 1.37 -1.63 -11.45
CA ARG A 125 2.83 -1.56 -11.29
C ARG A 125 3.24 -1.94 -9.88
N VAL A 126 4.36 -2.65 -9.80
CA VAL A 126 5.06 -2.97 -8.55
C VAL A 126 6.39 -2.22 -8.56
N ILE A 127 6.66 -1.47 -7.50
CA ILE A 127 7.92 -0.78 -7.25
C ILE A 127 8.67 -1.58 -6.19
N THR A 128 9.92 -1.92 -6.48
CA THR A 128 10.85 -2.49 -5.50
C THR A 128 12.00 -1.52 -5.26
N GLY A 129 12.56 -1.50 -4.04
CA GLY A 129 13.68 -0.63 -3.71
C GLY A 129 15.03 -1.10 -4.27
N SER A 130 15.08 -2.30 -4.86
CA SER A 130 16.30 -2.89 -5.40
C SER A 130 16.01 -3.95 -6.46
N GLU A 131 17.05 -4.27 -7.25
CA GLU A 131 17.10 -5.39 -8.18
C GLU A 131 16.88 -6.74 -7.49
N PHE A 132 17.46 -6.91 -6.29
CA PHE A 132 17.32 -8.12 -5.50
C PHE A 132 15.86 -8.38 -5.13
N GLY A 133 15.12 -7.34 -4.72
CA GLY A 133 13.69 -7.49 -4.40
C GLY A 133 12.80 -7.70 -5.63
N ARG A 134 13.27 -7.38 -6.85
CA ARG A 134 12.51 -7.60 -8.09
C ARG A 134 12.59 -9.03 -8.59
N ARG A 135 13.76 -9.66 -8.45
CA ARG A 135 14.03 -11.03 -8.92
C ARG A 135 13.35 -12.05 -8.03
#